data_AF-A0A967K3Z4-F1
#
_entry.id   AF-A0A967K3Z4-F1
#
_cell.length_a   1.000
_cell.length_b   1.000
_cell.length_c   1.000
_cell.angle_alpha   90.00
_cell.angle_beta   90.00
_cell.angle_gamma   90.00
#
_symmetry.space_group_name_H-M   'P 1'
#
loop_
_entity.id
_entity.type
_entity.pdbx_description
1 polymer ?
#
loop_
_entity_poly.entity_id
_entity_poly.type
_entity_poly.pdbx_seq_one_letter_code
_entity_poly.pdbx_strand_id
1 'polypeptide(L)'
;GISLVSTMMKETSQQQRERVNMSELILATQCGSTDTGSGLVSNPVLGIAADQLIAKGGAVILGETGSLYGAAGLLAKRAVSKSVGSKLLEITDILE
;
A
#
# COMPACT_ATOMS: atom_id res chain seq x y z
N GLY A 1 32.76 -5.16 4.25
CA GLY A 1 31.65 -5.31 3.27
C GLY A 1 31.32 -6.76 3.04
N ILE A 2 32.03 -7.42 2.12
CA ILE A 2 31.71 -8.80 1.65
C ILE A 2 31.61 -9.83 2.78
N SER A 3 32.57 -9.84 3.71
CA SER A 3 32.56 -10.79 4.83
C SER A 3 31.32 -10.65 5.73
N LEU A 4 30.83 -9.42 5.95
CA LEU A 4 29.63 -9.17 6.76
C LEU A 4 28.36 -9.68 6.06
N VAL A 5 28.23 -9.42 4.76
CA VAL A 5 27.11 -9.93 3.94
C VAL A 5 27.11 -11.45 3.92
N SER A 6 28.29 -12.09 3.81
CA SER A 6 28.40 -13.55 3.83
C SER A 6 27.91 -14.16 5.15
N THR A 7 28.19 -13.51 6.30
CA THR A 7 27.65 -13.92 7.60
C THR A 7 26.13 -13.76 7.67
N MET A 8 25.59 -12.60 7.27
CA MET A 8 24.15 -12.34 7.26
C MET A 8 23.38 -13.32 6.34
N MET A 9 23.97 -13.69 5.20
CA MET A 9 23.39 -14.71 4.30
C MET A 9 23.29 -16.08 4.97
N LYS A 10 24.32 -16.51 5.70
CA LYS A 10 24.28 -17.78 6.44
C LYS A 10 23.16 -17.78 7.47
N GLU A 11 23.05 -16.73 8.28
CA GLU A 11 21.98 -16.60 9.29
C GLU A 11 20.58 -16.57 8.65
N THR A 12 20.40 -15.80 7.57
CA THR A 12 19.11 -15.67 6.87
C THR A 12 18.69 -16.99 6.22
N SER A 13 19.64 -17.76 5.67
CA SER A 13 19.35 -19.05 5.03
C SER A 13 18.78 -20.12 5.97
N GLN A 14 18.95 -19.96 7.29
CA GLN A 14 18.41 -20.89 8.29
C GLN A 14 17.00 -20.52 8.74
N GLN A 15 16.48 -19.35 8.34
CA GLN A 15 15.13 -18.92 8.70
C GLN A 15 14.08 -19.79 8.00
N GLN A 16 13.03 -20.15 8.73
CA GLN A 16 11.90 -20.90 8.19
C GLN A 16 10.64 -20.04 8.27
N ARG A 17 9.73 -20.23 7.30
CA ARG A 17 8.42 -19.57 7.34
C ARG A 17 7.62 -20.13 8.50
N GLU A 18 6.95 -19.25 9.22
CA GLU A 18 5.98 -19.61 10.24
C GLU A 18 4.61 -19.04 9.90
N ARG A 19 3.59 -19.50 10.63
CA ARG A 19 2.25 -18.94 10.52
C ARG A 19 2.20 -17.64 11.31
N VAL A 20 1.76 -16.58 10.65
CA VAL A 20 1.56 -15.25 11.26
C VAL A 20 0.10 -14.82 11.13
N ASN A 21 -0.32 -13.89 11.97
CA ASN A 21 -1.65 -13.29 11.84
C ASN A 21 -1.70 -12.37 10.62
N MET A 22 -2.89 -12.22 10.02
CA MET A 22 -3.08 -11.29 8.90
C MET A 22 -2.79 -9.83 9.29
N SER A 23 -2.84 -9.50 10.58
CA SER A 23 -2.48 -8.18 11.12
C SER A 23 -1.01 -7.81 10.97
N GLU A 24 -0.15 -8.79 10.73
CA GLU A 24 1.28 -8.55 10.48
C GLU A 24 1.58 -8.25 9.01
N LEU A 25 0.58 -8.36 8.14
CA LEU A 25 0.75 -8.11 6.71
C LEU A 25 0.54 -6.64 6.37
N ILE A 26 1.51 -6.09 5.63
CA ILE A 26 1.44 -4.78 4.99
C ILE A 26 1.43 -5.02 3.47
N LEU A 27 0.35 -4.65 2.80
CA LEU A 27 0.21 -4.78 1.35
C LEU A 27 0.39 -3.41 0.68
N ALA A 28 1.50 -3.23 -0.04
CA ALA A 28 1.67 -2.07 -0.92
C ALA A 28 1.10 -2.36 -2.31
N THR A 29 0.34 -1.41 -2.85
CA THR A 29 -0.34 -1.52 -4.14
C THR A 29 0.12 -0.41 -5.09
N GLN A 30 0.31 -0.74 -6.35
CA GLN A 30 0.64 0.20 -7.42
C GLN A 30 0.05 -0.33 -8.74
N CYS A 31 -0.46 0.56 -9.59
CA CYS A 31 -0.83 0.18 -10.93
C CYS A 31 0.42 0.10 -11.81
N GLY A 32 0.42 -0.84 -12.76
CA GLY A 32 1.48 -0.94 -13.76
C GLY A 32 1.16 -0.05 -14.97
N SER A 33 0.42 -0.61 -15.93
CA SER A 33 -0.14 0.15 -17.06
C SER A 33 -1.61 0.41 -16.79
N THR A 34 -2.07 1.62 -17.11
CA THR A 34 -3.50 1.94 -17.05
C THR A 34 -4.19 1.45 -18.32
N ASP A 35 -5.27 0.69 -18.15
CA ASP A 35 -6.17 0.28 -19.22
C ASP A 35 -7.62 0.23 -18.73
N THR A 36 -8.56 -0.05 -19.64
CA THR A 36 -9.99 -0.14 -19.31
C THR A 36 -10.28 -1.24 -18.28
N GLY A 37 -9.53 -2.34 -18.31
CA GLY A 37 -9.68 -3.46 -17.36
C GLY A 37 -9.29 -3.08 -15.94
N SER A 38 -8.33 -2.17 -15.79
CA SER A 38 -7.82 -1.71 -14.50
C SER A 38 -8.94 -1.01 -13.70
N GLY A 39 -9.67 -0.09 -14.32
CA GLY A 39 -10.75 0.65 -13.66
C GLY A 39 -12.04 -0.17 -13.46
N LEU A 40 -12.33 -1.14 -14.32
CA LEU A 40 -13.57 -1.93 -14.26
C LEU A 40 -13.45 -3.23 -13.46
N VAL A 41 -12.24 -3.80 -13.35
CA VAL A 41 -12.04 -5.13 -12.78
C VAL A 41 -10.92 -5.13 -11.74
N SER A 42 -9.67 -4.89 -12.14
CA SER A 42 -8.51 -5.13 -11.27
C SER A 42 -8.51 -4.24 -10.03
N ASN A 43 -8.73 -2.93 -10.18
CA ASN A 43 -8.74 -1.99 -9.05
C ASN A 43 -9.94 -2.20 -8.13
N PRO A 44 -11.17 -2.44 -8.62
CA PRO A 44 -12.29 -2.86 -7.77
C PRO A 44 -12.03 -4.14 -6.98
N VAL A 45 -11.51 -5.20 -7.62
CA VAL A 45 -11.18 -6.48 -6.95
C VAL A 45 -10.10 -6.27 -5.90
N LEU A 46 -9.07 -5.49 -6.21
CA LEU A 46 -8.02 -5.14 -5.26
C LEU A 46 -8.56 -4.33 -4.07
N GLY A 47 -9.52 -3.42 -4.31
CA GLY A 47 -10.20 -2.68 -3.24
C GLY A 47 -10.93 -3.61 -2.27
N ILE A 48 -11.65 -4.62 -2.78
CA ILE A 48 -12.33 -5.62 -1.94
C ILE A 48 -11.29 -6.43 -1.14
N ALA A 49 -10.19 -6.84 -1.76
CA ALA A 49 -9.13 -7.56 -1.07
C ALA A 49 -8.44 -6.71 0.02
N ALA A 50 -8.24 -5.42 -0.26
CA ALA A 50 -7.70 -4.45 0.69
C ALA A 50 -8.62 -4.29 1.91
N ASP A 51 -9.92 -4.11 1.70
CA ASP A 51 -10.92 -4.01 2.77
C ASP A 51 -10.93 -5.29 3.64
N GLN A 52 -10.84 -6.47 3.03
CA GLN A 52 -10.74 -7.74 3.77
C GLN A 52 -9.46 -7.85 4.61
N LEU A 53 -8.34 -7.35 4.11
CA LEU A 53 -7.08 -7.34 4.86
C LEU A 53 -7.15 -6.38 6.05
N ILE A 54 -7.64 -5.17 5.84
CA ILE A 54 -7.82 -4.14 6.89
C ILE A 54 -8.79 -4.67 7.97
N ALA A 55 -9.88 -5.33 7.57
CA ALA A 55 -10.84 -5.93 8.51
C ALA A 55 -10.21 -7.02 9.41
N LYS A 56 -9.10 -7.65 8.96
CA LYS A 56 -8.34 -8.63 9.75
C LYS A 56 -7.15 -8.00 10.51
N GLY A 57 -7.09 -6.68 10.56
CA GLY A 57 -6.07 -5.90 11.28
C GLY A 57 -4.78 -5.66 10.51
N GLY A 58 -4.71 -6.03 9.22
CA GLY A 58 -3.56 -5.75 8.37
C GLY A 58 -3.56 -4.31 7.86
N ALA A 59 -2.53 -3.92 7.11
CA ALA A 59 -2.39 -2.59 6.54
C ALA A 59 -2.28 -2.63 5.01
N VAL A 60 -2.77 -1.58 4.36
CA VAL A 60 -2.68 -1.39 2.91
C VAL A 60 -2.10 -0.01 2.60
N ILE A 61 -1.18 0.05 1.65
CA ILE A 61 -0.54 1.28 1.19
C ILE A 61 -0.85 1.46 -0.30
N LEU A 62 -1.40 2.60 -0.67
CA LEU A 62 -1.55 3.01 -2.06
C LEU A 62 -0.31 3.83 -2.47
N GLY A 63 0.54 3.28 -3.34
CA GLY A 63 1.86 3.83 -3.69
C GLY A 63 1.88 4.78 -4.89
N GLU A 64 0.73 5.04 -5.52
CA GLU A 64 0.65 5.76 -6.78
C GLU A 64 0.20 7.22 -6.62
N THR A 65 1.10 8.06 -6.09
CA THR A 65 0.77 9.45 -5.72
C THR A 65 0.29 10.29 -6.91
N GLY A 66 0.83 10.08 -8.12
CA GLY A 66 0.41 10.84 -9.31
C GLY A 66 -1.05 10.58 -9.71
N SER A 67 -1.54 9.35 -9.54
CA SER A 67 -2.93 8.98 -9.84
C SER A 67 -3.91 9.46 -8.77
N LEU A 68 -3.42 10.00 -7.64
CA LEU A 68 -4.27 10.56 -6.58
C LEU A 68 -4.81 11.94 -6.94
N TYR A 69 -4.20 12.69 -7.86
CA TYR A 69 -4.61 14.06 -8.19
C TYR A 69 -6.12 14.16 -8.47
N GLY A 70 -6.66 13.28 -9.32
CA GLY A 70 -8.09 13.27 -9.65
C GLY A 70 -9.02 12.75 -8.54
N ALA A 71 -8.48 12.13 -7.49
CA ALA A 71 -9.23 11.47 -6.43
C ALA A 71 -8.98 12.04 -5.02
N ALA A 72 -8.04 12.99 -4.89
CA ALA A 72 -7.56 13.48 -3.61
C ALA A 72 -8.69 14.03 -2.73
N GLY A 73 -9.59 14.82 -3.31
CA GLY A 73 -10.77 15.34 -2.63
C GLY A 73 -11.75 14.24 -2.16
N LEU A 74 -11.88 13.13 -2.90
CA LEU A 74 -12.71 11.99 -2.49
C LEU A 74 -12.06 11.22 -1.34
N LEU A 75 -10.74 11.04 -1.38
CA LEU A 75 -10.00 10.35 -0.31
C LEU A 75 -9.92 11.20 0.96
N ALA A 76 -9.73 12.51 0.84
CA ALA A 76 -9.72 13.43 1.98
C ALA A 76 -11.04 13.40 2.76
N LYS A 77 -12.18 13.24 2.07
CA LYS A 77 -13.51 13.05 2.70
C LYS A 77 -13.63 11.73 3.48
N ARG A 78 -12.82 10.73 3.14
CA ARG A 78 -12.75 9.43 3.82
C ARG A 78 -11.68 9.37 4.91
N ALA A 79 -10.90 10.43 5.09
CA ALA A 79 -9.84 10.46 6.08
C ALA A 79 -10.42 10.38 7.51
N VAL A 80 -9.69 9.70 8.40
CA VAL A 80 -10.07 9.53 9.81
C VAL A 80 -10.18 10.86 10.56
N SER A 81 -9.49 11.89 10.10
CA SER A 81 -9.53 13.23 10.68
C SER A 81 -9.28 14.30 9.62
N LYS A 82 -9.68 15.53 9.94
CA LYS A 82 -9.41 16.70 9.09
C LYS A 82 -7.92 16.91 8.86
N SER A 83 -7.07 16.69 9.86
CA SER A 83 -5.61 16.85 9.72
C SER A 83 -5.02 15.83 8.75
N VAL A 84 -5.49 14.58 8.77
CA VAL A 84 -5.05 13.56 7.79
C VAL A 84 -5.54 13.91 6.39
N GLY A 85 -6.80 14.35 6.25
CA GLY A 85 -7.34 14.79 4.96
C GLY A 85 -6.59 15.98 4.38
N SER A 86 -6.29 16.99 5.20
CA SER A 86 -5.50 18.16 4.79
C SER A 86 -4.08 17.78 4.36
N LYS A 87 -3.43 16.86 5.07
CA LYS A 87 -2.09 16.37 4.70
C LYS A 87 -2.11 15.61 3.37
N LEU A 88 -3.18 14.87 3.09
CA LEU A 88 -3.34 14.19 1.80
C LEU A 88 -3.43 15.20 0.65
N LEU A 89 -4.23 16.28 0.82
CA LEU A 89 -4.35 17.34 -0.17
C LEU A 89 -3.02 18.07 -0.39
N GLU A 90 -2.31 18.41 0.69
CA GLU A 90 -0.99 19.06 0.60
C GLU A 90 0.01 18.22 -0.20
N ILE A 91 0.04 16.91 0.01
CA ILE A 91 0.94 16.00 -0.74
C ILE A 91 0.59 16.00 -2.24
N THR A 92 -0.69 16.09 -2.60
CA THR A 92 -1.11 16.12 -4.01
C THR A 92 -0.95 17.48 -4.67
N ASP A 93 -1.07 18.58 -3.91
CA ASP A 93 -0.88 19.94 -4.42
C ASP A 93 0.60 20.22 -4.77
N ILE A 94 1.56 19.59 -4.08
CA ILE A 94 3.01 19.71 -4.37
C ILE A 94 3.40 18.99 -5.68
N LEU A 95 2.50 18.18 -6.25
CA LEU A 95 2.73 17.49 -7.51
C LEU A 95 2.25 18.28 -8.74
N GLU A 96 1.63 19.45 -8.55
CA GLU A 96 1.43 20.47 -9.59
C GLU A 96 2.74 21.21 -9.93
#